data_AF-A0A0B1S900-F1
#
_entry.id   AF-A0A0B1S900-F1
#
_cell.length_a   1.000
_cell.length_b   1.000
_cell.length_c   1.000
_cell.angle_alpha   90.00
_cell.angle_beta   90.00
_cell.angle_gamma   90.00
#
_symmetry.space_group_name_H-M   'P 1'
#
loop_
_entity.id
_entity.type
_entity.pdbx_description
1 polymer ?
#
loop_
_entity_poly.entity_id
_entity_poly.type
_entity_poly.pdbx_seq_one_letter_code
_entity_poly.pdbx_strand_id
1 'polypeptide(L)'
;MELFVVNVDGSNLTQITNLGGASWAPYYLTDNRRIVFSSNYDDSDNGFGAFALYVINDDGTGLERGILQLKDFSRRNLRSIPCSAF
;
A
#
# COMPACT_ATOMS: atom_id res chain seq x y z
N MET A 1 9.30 1.84 -12.95
CA MET A 1 10.09 0.86 -12.16
C MET A 1 9.08 -0.04 -11.51
N GLU A 2 9.21 -1.34 -11.72
CA GLU A 2 8.18 -2.31 -11.36
C GLU A 2 8.70 -3.31 -10.33
N LEU A 3 7.79 -3.94 -9.62
CA LEU A 3 8.06 -4.94 -8.59
C LEU A 3 7.89 -6.35 -9.15
N PHE A 4 8.79 -7.22 -8.71
CA PHE A 4 8.79 -8.64 -9.04
C PHE A 4 8.92 -9.45 -7.75
N VAL A 5 8.25 -10.59 -7.73
CA VAL A 5 8.37 -11.60 -6.67
C VAL A 5 9.09 -12.81 -7.26
N VAL A 6 9.98 -13.41 -6.47
CA VAL A 6 10.73 -14.60 -6.84
C VAL A 6 10.90 -15.47 -5.60
N ASN A 7 10.92 -16.78 -5.79
CA ASN A 7 11.25 -17.72 -4.72
C ASN A 7 12.71 -17.57 -4.29
N VAL A 8 13.02 -18.01 -3.06
CA VAL A 8 14.39 -17.98 -2.51
C VAL A 8 15.39 -18.79 -3.35
N ASP A 9 14.92 -19.83 -4.04
CA ASP A 9 15.72 -20.65 -4.95
C ASP A 9 15.88 -20.05 -6.36
N GLY A 10 15.29 -18.88 -6.61
CA GLY A 10 15.31 -18.19 -7.91
C GLY A 10 14.21 -18.63 -8.89
N SER A 11 13.37 -19.59 -8.53
CA SER A 11 12.24 -20.03 -9.36
C SER A 11 11.02 -19.09 -9.25
N ASN A 12 10.04 -19.25 -10.14
CA ASN A 12 8.75 -18.53 -10.12
C ASN A 12 8.86 -16.99 -10.12
N LEU A 13 9.81 -16.42 -10.87
CA LEU A 13 9.87 -14.98 -11.10
C LEU A 13 8.58 -14.47 -11.72
N THR A 14 7.86 -13.63 -10.99
CA THR A 14 6.54 -13.09 -11.37
C THR A 14 6.55 -11.57 -11.25
N GLN A 15 6.11 -10.89 -12.30
CA GLN A 15 5.90 -9.44 -12.26
C GLN A 15 4.57 -9.15 -11.56
N ILE A 16 4.60 -8.38 -10.48
CA ILE A 16 3.40 -8.08 -9.70
C ILE A 16 2.86 -6.67 -9.92
N THR A 17 3.65 -5.75 -10.46
CA THR A 17 3.18 -4.41 -10.87
C THR A 17 3.49 -4.12 -12.33
N ASN A 18 2.58 -3.44 -12.99
CA ASN A 18 2.78 -2.87 -14.33
C ASN A 18 1.99 -1.56 -14.41
N LEU A 19 2.44 -0.55 -13.66
CA LEU A 19 1.66 0.65 -13.39
C LEU A 19 2.12 1.85 -14.23
N GLY A 20 3.29 1.77 -14.88
CA GLY A 20 3.81 2.88 -15.68
C GLY A 20 4.40 4.03 -14.83
N GLY A 21 4.40 3.87 -13.50
CA GLY A 21 5.05 4.74 -12.53
C GLY A 21 6.29 4.10 -11.90
N ALA A 22 6.76 4.70 -10.82
CA ALA A 22 7.80 4.17 -9.96
C ALA A 22 7.17 3.46 -8.76
N SER A 23 7.39 2.16 -8.63
CA SER A 23 6.99 1.37 -7.46
C SER A 23 8.23 1.06 -6.60
N TRP A 24 8.25 1.57 -5.37
CA TRP A 24 9.43 1.59 -4.49
C TRP A 24 9.16 1.04 -3.08
N ALA A 25 10.25 0.67 -2.40
CA ALA A 25 10.28 0.24 -1.01
C ALA A 25 9.23 -0.82 -0.65
N PRO A 26 9.20 -1.97 -1.34
CA PRO A 26 8.24 -3.03 -1.03
C PRO A 26 8.53 -3.67 0.33
N TYR A 27 7.47 -4.06 1.04
CA TYR A 27 7.54 -4.84 2.28
C TYR A 27 6.37 -5.82 2.37
N TYR A 28 6.64 -7.07 2.74
CA TYR A 28 5.59 -8.07 2.98
C TYR A 28 4.85 -7.79 4.28
N LEU A 29 3.52 -7.81 4.24
CA LEU A 29 2.70 -7.77 5.45
C LEU A 29 2.81 -9.09 6.23
N THR A 30 2.37 -9.08 7.48
CA THR A 30 2.47 -10.24 8.40
C THR A 30 1.68 -11.47 7.95
N ASP A 31 0.82 -11.33 6.95
CA ASP A 31 0.09 -12.44 6.34
C ASP A 31 0.88 -13.17 5.25
N ASN A 32 2.06 -12.68 4.86
CA ASN A 32 2.91 -13.21 3.80
C ASN A 32 2.21 -13.37 2.44
N ARG A 33 1.09 -12.66 2.22
CA ARG A 33 0.32 -12.72 0.97
C ARG A 33 0.12 -11.36 0.35
N ARG A 34 0.40 -10.29 1.10
CA ARG A 34 0.27 -8.92 0.63
C ARG A 34 1.57 -8.17 0.81
N ILE A 35 1.81 -7.24 -0.12
CA ILE A 35 2.99 -6.39 -0.17
C ILE A 35 2.51 -4.95 -0.14
N VAL A 36 3.04 -4.17 0.81
CA VAL A 36 2.89 -2.72 0.83
C VAL A 36 4.06 -2.08 0.11
N PHE A 37 3.80 -1.06 -0.70
CA PHE A 37 4.83 -0.32 -1.44
C PHE A 37 4.38 1.13 -1.69
N SER A 38 5.34 1.98 -2.06
CA SER A 38 5.09 3.38 -2.41
C SER A 38 5.07 3.53 -3.93
N SER A 39 4.06 4.18 -4.49
CA SER A 39 3.99 4.44 -5.94
C SER A 39 3.43 5.81 -6.27
N ASN A 40 3.87 6.37 -7.40
CA ASN A 40 3.31 7.57 -8.01
C ASN A 40 2.37 7.25 -9.19
N TYR A 41 1.86 6.02 -9.25
CA TYR A 41 0.96 5.53 -10.30
C TYR A 41 -0.27 6.43 -10.52
N ASP A 42 -1.02 6.76 -9.47
CA ASP A 42 -2.26 7.54 -9.61
C ASP A 42 -2.02 9.04 -9.87
N ASP A 43 -0.78 9.51 -9.74
CA ASP A 43 -0.47 10.93 -9.77
C ASP A 43 0.88 11.20 -10.45
N SER A 44 1.09 10.53 -11.58
CA SER A 44 2.31 10.65 -12.38
C SER A 44 2.52 12.05 -12.95
N ASP A 45 1.43 12.82 -13.10
CA ASP A 45 1.43 14.14 -13.73
C ASP A 45 1.86 15.27 -12.77
N ASN A 46 1.77 15.08 -11.44
CA ASN A 46 2.17 16.08 -10.44
C ASN A 46 3.66 16.04 -10.05
N GLY A 47 4.48 15.27 -10.77
CA GLY A 47 5.95 15.25 -10.63
C GLY A 47 6.46 14.43 -9.43
N PHE A 48 7.73 14.67 -9.04
CA PHE A 48 8.53 13.86 -8.09
C PHE A 48 8.04 13.79 -6.63
N GLY A 49 6.82 14.24 -6.31
CA GLY A 49 6.30 14.32 -4.94
C GLY A 49 5.03 13.52 -4.65
N ALA A 50 4.34 13.01 -5.67
CA ALA A 50 3.01 12.44 -5.50
C ALA A 50 3.03 10.92 -5.30
N PHE A 51 3.73 10.47 -4.26
CA PHE A 51 3.73 9.06 -3.88
C PHE A 51 2.61 8.76 -2.88
N ALA A 52 1.83 7.73 -3.15
CA ALA A 52 0.90 7.14 -2.22
C ALA A 52 1.35 5.73 -1.84
N LEU A 53 0.87 5.24 -0.69
CA LEU A 53 1.02 3.84 -0.33
C LEU A 53 -0.02 3.01 -1.08
N TYR A 54 0.39 1.83 -1.50
CA TYR A 54 -0.43 0.81 -2.12
C TYR A 54 -0.18 -0.52 -1.44
N VAL A 55 -1.20 -1.38 -1.44
CA VAL A 55 -1.11 -2.77 -1.06
C VAL A 55 -1.53 -3.61 -2.26
N ILE A 56 -0.81 -4.70 -2.51
CA ILE A 56 -1.09 -5.64 -3.58
C ILE A 56 -0.88 -7.06 -3.06
N ASN A 57 -1.58 -8.04 -3.61
CA ASN A 57 -1.28 -9.44 -3.33
C ASN A 57 0.06 -9.85 -3.96
N ASP A 58 0.69 -10.89 -3.40
CA ASP A 58 1.94 -11.47 -3.89
C ASP A 58 1.82 -12.13 -5.27
N ASP A 59 0.58 -12.45 -5.69
CA ASP A 59 0.23 -12.89 -7.05
C ASP A 59 0.00 -11.73 -8.05
N GLY A 60 0.13 -10.47 -7.62
CA GLY A 60 -0.09 -9.28 -8.43
C GLY A 60 -1.55 -8.85 -8.58
N THR A 61 -2.48 -9.51 -7.91
CA THR A 61 -3.90 -9.13 -7.92
C THR A 61 -4.25 -8.19 -6.76
N GLY A 62 -5.46 -7.62 -6.78
CA GLY A 62 -6.01 -6.91 -5.61
C GLY A 62 -5.29 -5.63 -5.24
N LEU A 63 -4.75 -4.89 -6.22
CA LEU A 63 -4.14 -3.59 -5.99
C LEU A 63 -5.14 -2.64 -5.33
N GLU A 64 -4.81 -2.18 -4.13
CA GLU A 64 -5.57 -1.21 -3.37
C GLU A 64 -4.67 -0.05 -2.93
N ARG A 65 -5.21 1.17 -2.93
CA ARG A 65 -4.50 2.30 -2.35
C ARG A 65 -4.50 2.14 -0.82
N GLY A 66 -3.31 2.11 -0.22
CA GLY A 66 -3.05 2.10 1.21
C GLY A 66 -3.36 3.45 1.84
N ILE A 67 -4.61 3.88 1.72
CA ILE A 67 -5.13 4.99 2.51
C ILE A 67 -5.19 4.52 3.96
N LEU A 68 -4.33 5.08 4.82
CA LEU A 68 -4.73 5.39 6.20
C LEU A 68 -5.86 6.43 6.10
N GLN A 69 -7.01 6.06 5.52
CA GLN A 69 -8.10 7.00 5.42
C GLN A 69 -8.65 7.15 6.82
N LEU A 70 -8.70 8.39 7.28
CA LEU A 70 -9.57 8.87 8.36
C LEU A 70 -11.04 8.41 8.22
N LYS A 71 -11.43 7.69 7.15
CA LYS A 71 -12.70 6.95 7.05
C LYS A 71 -12.84 5.84 8.10
N ASP A 72 -11.75 5.26 8.60
CA ASP A 72 -11.81 4.28 9.71
C ASP A 72 -11.99 4.94 11.08
N PHE A 73 -11.68 6.25 11.20
CA PHE A 73 -11.91 7.01 12.42
C PHE A 73 -13.38 7.45 12.53
N SER A 74 -14.04 7.73 11.41
CA SER A 74 -15.46 8.13 11.38
C SER A 74 -16.43 7.01 11.84
N ARG A 75 -16.02 5.73 11.75
CA ARG A 75 -16.86 4.59 12.19
C ARG A 75 -16.63 4.13 13.63
N ARG A 76 -15.62 4.65 14.33
CA ARG A 76 -15.44 4.34 15.76
C ARG A 76 -16.10 5.43 16.60
N ASN A 77 -17.40 5.22 16.86
CA ASN A 77 -18.19 5.78 17.95
C ASN A 77 -17.39 6.68 18.93
N LEU A 78 -17.33 7.98 18.64
CA LEU A 78 -16.99 8.99 19.63
C LEU A 78 -18.17 9.12 20.58
N ARG A 79 -18.29 8.20 21.55
CA ARG A 79 -18.96 8.55 22.81
C ARG A 79 -17.96 9.41 23.59
N SER A 80 -18.18 10.71 23.50
CA SER A 80 -17.47 11.74 24.25
C SER A 80 -17.48 11.40 25.74
N ILE A 81 -16.31 11.19 26.32
CA ILE A 81 -16.10 11.34 27.75
C ILE A 81 -15.85 12.84 27.97
N PRO A 82 -16.76 13.60 28.61
CA PRO A 82 -16.51 15.01 28.86
C PRO A 82 -15.34 15.15 29.84
N CYS A 83 -14.33 15.92 29.42
CA CYS A 83 -13.20 16.32 30.24
C CYS A 83 -13.62 17.51 31.11
N SER A 84 -14.11 17.23 32.33
CA SER A 84 -14.18 18.24 33.39
C SER A 84 -14.34 17.57 34.77
N ALA A 85 -13.22 17.20 35.38
CA ALA A 85 -13.08 17.05 36.83
C ALA A 85 -11.59 17.07 37.18
N PHE A 86 -11.02 18.26 37.32
CA PHE A 86 -9.99 18.62 38.30
C PHE A 86 -10.05 20.13 38.53
#